data_AF-F1KTI4-F1
#
_entry.id   AF-F1KTI4-F1
#
_cell.length_a   1.000
_cell.length_b   1.000
_cell.length_c   1.000
_cell.angle_alpha   90.00
_cell.angle_beta   90.00
_cell.angle_gamma   90.00
#
_symmetry.space_group_name_H-M   'P 1'
#
loop_
_entity.id
_entity.type
_entity.pdbx_description
1 polymer ?
#
loop_
_entity_poly.entity_id
_entity_poly.type
_entity_poly.pdbx_seq_one_letter_code
_entity_poly.pdbx_strand_id
1 'polypeptide(L)'
;MVAGEASSRLANAPTDSVKAHHRRTSSLWVPPSRPAFSNPAPIIRHKAERSSRALKSLLPCGACCCAATASSTAQPEFRKVLPNHRFDSNTPRYEHPNRRNYADNRICTTKYTLLTFLPKNLFEQFHRAANLYFIFIVILNMTVGAFGRYISMIPITFVLMVTAVKDAFEDYRRYKSDVKINHSTCRVWDNEQSRYRKMEWRNVLVGDFVHLSCNEIIPADILLLRSSDENGICYVETSNLDGESSLKQRQIIVSMGSASVDFTPRNFTATVYCEQPNNQIYRFNGYVQQENGVKEPVSKMNLLLRGCEVRNTDFVEGIVLYAGRDTKAMLNNSGPRYKRSELERLTNWDIIWCVLILLVMCLTGAIFSAIWLSSFTDPYRVPFLTFIENIDMLNPELEGFINFWSYVIVLQVMIPISLYVSIEIIKLGQIYLTSQDVNLYYESADKRIQCRALNIPEELGQVQFVMSDKTGTLTENQMKFRRCYVAERDYGTETSAATISSATKSPSSKVDHELLSRLVRTSESFLARGDLSFEDHSPSSDLMHFFINMAVCNTVVVNAHPHQFLEISII
;
A
#
# COMPACT_ATOMS: atom_id res chain seq x y z
N MET A 1 8.11 36.30 58.97
CA MET A 1 8.44 35.44 60.13
C MET A 1 9.45 34.41 59.65
N VAL A 2 10.69 34.55 60.16
CA VAL A 2 11.87 33.66 60.06
C VAL A 2 12.43 33.46 58.62
N ALA A 3 13.50 34.10 58.11
CA ALA A 3 14.86 34.43 58.58
C ALA A 3 15.96 33.41 58.17
N GLY A 4 17.09 33.95 57.68
CA GLY A 4 18.37 33.28 57.34
C GLY A 4 18.87 33.67 55.94
N GLU A 5 19.61 34.78 55.68
CA GLU A 5 21.02 35.09 56.06
C GLU A 5 21.97 33.91 55.82
N ALA A 6 23.14 33.99 55.18
CA ALA A 6 24.16 35.04 54.99
C ALA A 6 25.06 34.65 53.78
N SER A 7 25.51 35.55 52.90
CA SER A 7 26.71 36.42 52.95
C SER A 7 27.91 35.93 52.10
N SER A 8 28.27 36.82 51.17
CA SER A 8 29.58 37.20 50.59
C SER A 8 30.85 36.33 50.79
N ARG A 9 31.67 36.25 49.74
CA ARG A 9 33.03 36.84 49.71
C ARG A 9 33.71 36.73 48.33
N LEU A 10 34.48 37.78 48.04
CA LEU A 10 35.27 38.07 46.86
C LEU A 10 36.64 37.35 46.82
N ALA A 11 37.17 37.28 45.59
CA ALA A 11 38.57 37.43 45.17
C ALA A 11 39.59 36.29 45.43
N ASN A 12 40.12 35.71 44.34
CA ASN A 12 41.47 36.01 43.83
C ASN A 12 41.89 34.98 42.74
N ALA A 13 42.46 35.50 41.65
CA ALA A 13 43.22 34.72 40.66
C ALA A 13 44.57 34.27 41.26
N PRO A 14 45.24 33.27 40.66
CA PRO A 14 46.34 33.65 39.77
C PRO A 14 46.44 32.84 38.48
N THR A 15 47.17 33.45 37.55
CA THR A 15 47.65 32.98 36.26
C THR A 15 48.57 31.77 36.37
N ASP A 16 48.44 30.80 35.46
CA ASP A 16 49.60 30.12 34.87
C ASP A 16 49.26 29.44 33.54
N SER A 17 50.19 29.57 32.59
CA SER A 17 50.11 29.19 31.19
C SER A 17 50.77 27.84 30.93
N VAL A 18 50.08 26.86 30.31
CA VAL A 18 50.71 25.81 29.47
C VAL A 18 49.72 25.33 28.38
N LYS A 19 50.26 25.11 27.18
CA LYS A 19 49.63 24.76 25.90
C LYS A 19 49.07 23.33 25.80
N ALA A 20 48.06 23.21 24.94
CA ALA A 20 47.73 22.12 23.99
C ALA A 20 47.24 20.74 24.50
N HIS A 21 45.96 20.42 24.25
CA HIS A 21 45.51 19.45 23.22
C HIS A 21 44.00 19.12 23.32
N HIS A 22 43.34 19.02 22.16
CA HIS A 22 42.13 18.24 21.82
C HIS A 22 40.89 18.25 22.74
N ARG A 23 39.76 18.76 22.21
CA ARG A 23 38.64 17.94 21.68
C ARG A 23 37.49 18.83 21.20
N ARG A 24 36.97 18.51 20.00
CA ARG A 24 35.68 18.99 19.49
C ARG A 24 34.57 18.54 20.43
N THR A 25 33.83 19.48 21.02
CA THR A 25 32.56 19.20 21.68
C THR A 25 31.42 19.59 20.73
N SER A 26 30.84 18.57 20.09
CA SER A 26 29.49 18.65 19.53
C SER A 26 28.51 18.83 20.70
N SER A 27 27.76 19.93 20.69
CA SER A 27 26.68 20.17 21.64
C SER A 27 25.56 19.14 21.44
N LEU A 28 25.53 18.17 22.35
CA LEU A 28 24.44 17.21 22.51
C LEU A 28 23.25 17.96 23.09
N TRP A 29 22.18 18.15 22.30
CA TRP A 29 20.92 18.69 22.79
C TRP A 29 20.22 17.59 23.61
N VAL A 30 20.15 17.78 24.94
CA VAL A 30 19.42 16.89 25.86
C VAL A 30 18.03 17.48 26.09
N PRO A 31 16.93 16.81 25.71
CA PRO A 31 15.60 17.29 26.01
C PRO A 31 15.27 17.11 27.51
N PRO A 32 14.43 17.97 28.11
CA PRO A 32 13.97 17.78 29.48
C PRO A 32 13.10 16.50 29.58
N SER A 33 13.23 15.84 30.72
CA SER A 33 12.60 14.57 31.10
C SER A 33 11.11 14.52 30.79
N ARG A 34 10.71 13.61 29.90
CA ARG A 34 9.30 13.24 29.66
C ARG A 34 8.74 12.48 30.87
N PRO A 35 7.47 12.69 31.26
CA PRO A 35 6.77 11.73 32.12
C PRO A 35 6.63 10.39 31.38
N ALA A 36 6.88 9.30 32.10
CA ALA A 36 6.89 7.94 31.57
C ALA A 36 5.48 7.48 31.16
N PHE A 37 5.08 7.75 29.92
CA PHE A 37 4.05 6.98 29.24
C PHE A 37 4.70 5.77 28.57
N SER A 38 4.20 4.58 28.89
CA SER A 38 4.68 3.31 28.36
C SER A 38 4.63 3.33 26.82
N ASN A 39 5.78 3.10 26.19
CA ASN A 39 5.89 2.97 24.75
C ASN A 39 5.08 1.73 24.30
N PRO A 40 4.04 1.86 23.45
CA PRO A 40 3.21 0.72 23.03
C PRO A 40 3.86 -0.11 21.90
N ALA A 41 4.99 0.35 21.34
CA ALA A 41 5.73 -0.34 20.28
C ALA A 41 5.98 -1.85 20.53
N PRO A 42 6.41 -2.31 21.73
CA PRO A 42 6.56 -3.74 22.02
C PRO A 42 5.24 -4.52 21.98
N ILE A 43 4.13 -3.91 22.41
CA ILE A 43 2.80 -4.56 22.42
C ILE A 43 2.29 -4.75 20.98
N ILE A 44 2.51 -3.75 20.12
CA ILE A 44 2.14 -3.79 18.71
C ILE A 44 2.99 -4.84 17.96
N ARG A 45 4.31 -4.88 18.22
CA ARG A 45 5.22 -5.88 17.64
C ARG A 45 4.82 -7.30 18.04
N HIS A 46 4.46 -7.51 19.31
CA HIS A 46 4.05 -8.81 19.82
C HIS A 46 2.67 -9.26 19.28
N LYS A 47 1.71 -8.34 19.06
CA LYS A 47 0.43 -8.65 18.40
C LYS A 47 0.59 -8.97 16.90
N ALA A 48 1.48 -8.26 16.20
CA ALA A 48 1.79 -8.50 14.79
C ALA A 48 2.49 -9.86 14.58
N GLU A 49 3.40 -10.25 15.49
CA GLU A 49 4.08 -11.54 15.41
C GLU A 49 3.17 -12.72 15.74
N ARG A 50 2.28 -12.61 16.75
CA ARG A 50 1.33 -13.67 17.14
C ARG A 50 0.31 -13.98 16.05
N SER A 51 -0.21 -12.96 15.36
CA SER A 51 -1.17 -13.13 14.26
C SER A 51 -0.53 -13.78 13.03
N SER A 52 0.76 -13.56 12.78
CA SER A 52 1.48 -14.22 11.67
C SER A 52 1.79 -15.70 11.92
N ARG A 53 2.03 -16.10 13.19
CA ARG A 53 2.36 -17.49 13.56
C ARG A 53 1.12 -18.37 13.70
N ALA A 54 0.03 -17.84 14.26
CA ALA A 54 -1.22 -18.58 14.40
C ALA A 54 -1.88 -18.93 13.06
N LEU A 55 -1.69 -18.11 12.01
CA LEU A 55 -2.26 -18.37 10.69
C LEU A 55 -1.45 -19.37 9.85
N LYS A 56 -0.17 -19.58 10.15
CA LYS A 56 0.69 -20.54 9.43
C LYS A 56 0.57 -21.98 9.97
N SER A 57 0.05 -22.16 11.17
CA SER A 57 -0.08 -23.49 11.80
C SER A 57 -1.47 -24.13 11.64
N LEU A 58 -2.46 -23.44 11.05
CA LEU A 58 -3.87 -23.86 11.07
C LEU A 58 -4.55 -23.98 9.70
N LEU A 59 -3.84 -23.78 8.58
CA LEU A 59 -4.41 -23.98 7.25
C LEU A 59 -3.55 -24.95 6.43
N PRO A 60 -4.05 -26.16 6.11
CA PRO A 60 -3.52 -26.89 4.96
C PRO A 60 -3.85 -26.10 3.70
N CYS A 61 -2.85 -25.84 2.87
CA CYS A 61 -3.00 -25.17 1.57
C CYS A 61 -3.95 -25.97 0.67
N GLY A 62 -5.24 -25.61 0.69
CA GLY A 62 -6.21 -25.97 -0.33
C GLY A 62 -6.01 -25.10 -1.57
N ALA A 63 -4.93 -25.36 -2.32
CA ALA A 63 -4.79 -24.87 -3.69
C ALA A 63 -5.12 -26.02 -4.64
N CYS A 64 -6.10 -25.73 -5.50
CA CYS A 64 -6.75 -26.64 -6.42
C CYS A 64 -5.77 -27.41 -7.31
N CYS A 65 -6.09 -28.69 -7.51
CA CYS A 65 -5.41 -29.65 -8.36
C CYS A 65 -5.31 -29.19 -9.82
N CYS A 66 -4.10 -28.80 -10.23
CA CYS A 66 -3.57 -29.22 -11.52
C CYS A 66 -2.37 -30.12 -11.20
N ALA A 67 -2.64 -31.40 -10.93
CA ALA A 67 -1.59 -32.41 -10.88
C ALA A 67 -1.09 -32.66 -12.31
N ALA A 68 -0.25 -31.74 -12.80
CA ALA A 68 0.71 -32.08 -13.82
C ALA A 68 1.85 -32.82 -13.10
N THR A 69 2.09 -34.04 -13.53
CA THR A 69 3.18 -34.94 -13.14
C THR A 69 4.48 -34.17 -12.87
N ALA A 70 4.78 -33.97 -11.58
CA ALA A 70 6.03 -33.37 -11.14
C ALA A 70 7.17 -34.40 -11.26
N SER A 71 7.78 -34.47 -12.44
CA SER A 71 9.16 -34.93 -12.54
C SER A 71 10.04 -33.91 -11.82
N SER A 72 10.73 -34.33 -10.75
CA SER A 72 11.70 -33.54 -10.00
C SER A 72 12.87 -33.13 -10.89
N THR A 73 12.72 -32.01 -11.58
CA THR A 73 13.83 -31.28 -12.18
C THR A 73 14.22 -30.19 -11.19
N ALA A 74 15.47 -30.21 -10.72
CA ALA A 74 16.02 -29.16 -9.88
C ALA A 74 15.76 -27.81 -10.56
N GLN A 75 15.06 -26.90 -9.86
CA GLN A 75 14.81 -25.55 -10.37
C GLN A 75 16.18 -24.92 -10.65
N PRO A 76 16.42 -24.38 -11.86
CA PRO A 76 17.70 -23.76 -12.17
C PRO A 76 17.92 -22.57 -11.22
N GLU A 77 19.14 -22.49 -10.66
CA GLU A 77 19.56 -21.44 -9.73
C GLU A 77 19.39 -20.03 -10.33
N PHE A 78 19.47 -19.93 -11.66
CA PHE A 78 19.32 -18.70 -12.41
C PHE A 78 18.22 -18.80 -13.48
N ARG A 79 17.43 -17.73 -13.59
CA ARG A 79 16.49 -17.46 -14.69
C ARG A 79 17.27 -16.93 -15.90
N LYS A 80 17.10 -17.58 -17.05
CA LYS A 80 17.77 -17.23 -18.31
C LYS A 80 16.84 -16.42 -19.23
N VAL A 81 17.02 -15.11 -19.33
CA VAL A 81 16.24 -14.22 -20.21
C VAL A 81 16.94 -14.03 -21.55
N LEU A 82 16.28 -14.44 -22.64
CA LEU A 82 16.73 -14.15 -24.01
C LEU A 82 16.01 -12.89 -24.54
N PRO A 83 16.71 -12.00 -25.27
CA PRO A 83 16.09 -10.86 -25.95
C PRO A 83 15.06 -11.28 -26.99
N ASN A 84 13.92 -10.56 -27.05
CA ASN A 84 12.80 -10.95 -27.93
C ASN A 84 13.12 -10.82 -29.42
N HIS A 85 14.01 -9.91 -29.83
CA HIS A 85 14.40 -9.76 -31.24
C HIS A 85 15.18 -10.96 -31.80
N ARG A 86 15.66 -11.89 -30.94
CA ARG A 86 16.35 -13.11 -31.39
C ARG A 86 15.37 -14.19 -31.88
N PHE A 87 14.09 -14.06 -31.56
CA PHE A 87 13.06 -14.95 -32.07
C PHE A 87 12.53 -14.43 -33.41
N ASP A 88 11.96 -15.34 -34.20
CA ASP A 88 11.41 -14.98 -35.51
C ASP A 88 10.32 -13.91 -35.36
N SER A 89 10.44 -12.83 -36.13
CA SER A 89 9.56 -11.66 -36.04
C SER A 89 8.13 -12.00 -36.47
N ASN A 90 7.96 -13.03 -37.29
CA ASN A 90 6.66 -13.55 -37.70
C ASN A 90 5.93 -14.33 -36.59
N THR A 91 6.62 -14.68 -35.50
CA THR A 91 5.95 -15.38 -34.39
C THR A 91 5.02 -14.42 -33.66
N PRO A 92 3.72 -14.74 -33.58
CA PRO A 92 2.81 -13.85 -32.91
C PRO A 92 3.12 -13.81 -31.42
N ARG A 93 2.98 -12.63 -30.80
CA ARG A 93 3.30 -12.44 -29.36
C ARG A 93 2.63 -13.46 -28.43
N TYR A 94 1.48 -14.01 -28.81
CA TYR A 94 0.77 -15.00 -27.99
C TYR A 94 1.47 -16.38 -27.97
N GLU A 95 2.23 -16.72 -29.00
CA GLU A 95 3.05 -17.95 -29.10
C GLU A 95 4.51 -17.75 -28.69
N HIS A 96 4.90 -16.50 -28.36
CA HIS A 96 6.27 -16.18 -28.04
C HIS A 96 6.79 -17.02 -26.85
N PRO A 97 8.00 -17.63 -26.95
CA PRO A 97 8.51 -18.54 -25.92
C PRO A 97 8.67 -17.87 -24.55
N ASN A 98 9.10 -16.61 -24.53
CA ASN A 98 9.16 -15.84 -23.27
C ASN A 98 7.78 -15.59 -22.65
N ARG A 99 6.69 -15.57 -23.42
CA ARG A 99 5.32 -15.49 -22.88
C ARG A 99 4.88 -16.83 -22.28
N ARG A 100 5.32 -17.95 -22.84
CA ARG A 100 5.01 -19.29 -22.32
C ARG A 100 5.79 -19.62 -21.05
N ASN A 101 7.03 -19.14 -20.96
CA ASN A 101 7.93 -19.48 -19.86
C ASN A 101 7.85 -18.53 -18.65
N TYR A 102 7.30 -17.32 -18.82
CA TYR A 102 7.27 -16.29 -17.79
C TYR A 102 5.88 -15.72 -17.54
N ALA A 103 5.69 -15.06 -16.38
CA ALA A 103 4.46 -14.37 -16.06
C ALA A 103 4.18 -13.22 -17.05
N ASP A 104 2.90 -12.94 -17.31
CA ASP A 104 2.49 -11.75 -18.05
C ASP A 104 2.70 -10.48 -17.19
N ASN A 105 2.65 -9.30 -17.82
CA ASN A 105 2.78 -8.03 -17.10
C ASN A 105 1.44 -7.46 -16.58
N ARG A 106 0.36 -8.24 -16.65
CA ARG A 106 -0.97 -7.82 -16.21
C ARG A 106 -1.05 -7.87 -14.69
N ILE A 107 -1.48 -6.76 -14.10
CA ILE A 107 -1.86 -6.73 -12.69
C ILE A 107 -3.34 -7.12 -12.57
N CYS A 108 -3.63 -7.99 -11.60
CA CYS A 108 -4.98 -8.41 -11.25
C CYS A 108 -5.10 -8.42 -9.73
N THR A 109 -5.86 -7.48 -9.18
CA THR A 109 -6.17 -7.32 -7.76
C THR A 109 -7.61 -7.70 -7.43
N THR A 110 -8.41 -8.08 -8.43
CA THR A 110 -9.76 -8.63 -8.25
C THR A 110 -9.71 -9.97 -7.52
N LYS A 111 -10.63 -10.18 -6.58
CA LYS A 111 -10.74 -11.42 -5.81
C LYS A 111 -11.47 -12.51 -6.60
N TYR A 112 -12.44 -12.11 -7.42
CA TYR A 112 -13.33 -13.02 -8.11
C TYR A 112 -13.13 -12.95 -9.63
N THR A 113 -13.39 -14.07 -10.30
CA THR A 113 -13.65 -14.11 -11.75
C THR A 113 -15.14 -14.33 -11.96
N LEU A 114 -15.68 -14.05 -13.16
CA LEU A 114 -17.11 -14.23 -13.44
C LEU A 114 -17.65 -15.62 -13.02
N LEU A 115 -16.87 -16.68 -13.26
CA LEU A 115 -17.23 -18.04 -12.88
C LEU A 115 -16.95 -18.37 -11.41
N THR A 116 -15.90 -17.79 -10.81
CA THR A 116 -15.55 -18.06 -9.41
C THR A 116 -16.26 -17.15 -8.41
N PHE A 117 -16.98 -16.13 -8.90
CA PHE A 117 -17.70 -15.17 -8.07
C PHE A 117 -18.70 -15.87 -7.16
N LEU A 118 -19.69 -16.56 -7.73
CA LEU A 118 -20.73 -17.20 -6.93
C LEU A 118 -20.19 -18.23 -5.92
N PRO A 119 -19.35 -19.23 -6.30
CA PRO A 119 -18.90 -20.24 -5.35
C PRO A 119 -17.96 -19.68 -4.27
N LYS A 120 -17.03 -18.78 -4.62
CA LYS A 120 -16.13 -18.19 -3.62
C LYS A 120 -16.84 -17.19 -2.72
N ASN A 121 -17.73 -16.37 -3.28
CA ASN A 121 -18.49 -15.40 -2.51
C ASN A 121 -19.42 -16.11 -1.53
N LEU A 122 -20.15 -17.15 -1.96
CA LEU A 122 -20.95 -17.97 -1.05
C LEU A 122 -20.10 -18.65 0.02
N PHE A 123 -18.94 -19.20 -0.33
CA PHE A 123 -18.02 -19.80 0.65
C PHE A 123 -17.57 -18.79 1.72
N GLU A 124 -17.20 -17.58 1.31
CA GLU A 124 -16.84 -16.49 2.23
C GLU A 124 -18.02 -16.04 3.09
N GLN A 125 -19.23 -15.98 2.52
CA GLN A 125 -20.44 -15.67 3.26
C GLN A 125 -20.78 -16.76 4.29
N PHE A 126 -20.65 -18.05 3.95
CA PHE A 126 -20.92 -19.16 4.87
C PHE A 126 -19.85 -19.32 5.96
N HIS A 127 -18.66 -18.75 5.78
CA HIS A 127 -17.68 -18.70 6.86
C HIS A 127 -18.04 -17.66 7.95
N ARG A 128 -19.11 -16.86 7.75
CA ARG A 128 -19.67 -16.00 8.80
C ARG A 128 -20.61 -16.82 9.70
N ALA A 129 -20.31 -16.85 11.00
CA ALA A 129 -21.04 -17.64 11.99
C ALA A 129 -22.57 -17.39 11.97
N ALA A 130 -22.99 -16.14 11.76
CA ALA A 130 -24.42 -15.80 11.69
C ALA A 130 -25.14 -16.42 10.49
N ASN A 131 -24.48 -16.51 9.33
CA ASN A 131 -25.08 -17.14 8.15
C ASN A 131 -25.27 -18.63 8.38
N LEU A 132 -24.34 -19.30 9.08
CA LEU A 132 -24.49 -20.69 9.50
C LEU A 132 -25.69 -20.87 10.44
N TYR A 133 -25.88 -19.97 11.41
CA TYR A 133 -27.04 -19.99 12.30
C TYR A 133 -28.37 -19.89 11.53
N PHE A 134 -28.48 -18.95 10.59
CA PHE A 134 -29.73 -18.81 9.84
C PHE A 134 -30.00 -20.02 8.92
N ILE A 135 -28.97 -20.58 8.29
CA ILE A 135 -29.10 -21.80 7.48
C ILE A 135 -29.57 -22.96 8.34
N PHE A 136 -29.00 -23.11 9.54
CA PHE A 136 -29.43 -24.11 10.50
C PHE A 136 -30.92 -23.98 10.83
N ILE A 137 -31.39 -22.77 11.09
CA ILE A 137 -32.81 -22.48 11.34
C ILE A 137 -33.70 -22.81 10.13
N VAL A 138 -33.25 -22.51 8.90
CA VAL A 138 -34.01 -22.89 7.70
C VAL A 138 -34.13 -24.39 7.53
N ILE A 139 -33.02 -25.12 7.71
CA ILE A 139 -33.02 -26.58 7.64
C ILE A 139 -33.94 -27.16 8.72
N LEU A 140 -33.88 -26.61 9.94
CA LEU A 140 -34.73 -27.02 11.06
C LEU A 140 -36.22 -26.74 10.79
N ASN A 141 -36.56 -25.57 10.23
CA ASN A 141 -37.95 -25.27 9.88
C ASN A 141 -38.48 -26.15 8.74
N MET A 142 -37.63 -26.58 7.81
CA MET A 142 -38.04 -27.52 6.77
C MET A 142 -38.37 -28.91 7.32
N THR A 143 -37.69 -29.35 8.39
CA THR A 143 -37.93 -30.66 9.01
C THR A 143 -39.09 -30.65 10.00
N VAL A 144 -39.17 -29.64 10.86
CA VAL A 144 -40.19 -29.55 11.93
C VAL A 144 -41.50 -28.93 11.42
N GLY A 145 -41.43 -28.00 10.46
CA GLY A 145 -42.62 -27.40 9.85
C GLY A 145 -43.40 -26.42 10.73
N ALA A 146 -42.76 -25.78 11.71
CA ALA A 146 -43.42 -24.84 12.63
C ALA A 146 -43.98 -23.58 11.93
N PHE A 147 -43.30 -23.09 10.88
CA PHE A 147 -43.83 -22.11 9.94
C PHE A 147 -43.94 -22.73 8.54
N GLY A 148 -44.57 -22.02 7.59
CA GLY A 148 -44.60 -22.44 6.19
C GLY A 148 -43.20 -22.80 5.68
N ARG A 149 -43.03 -24.03 5.17
CA ARG A 149 -41.73 -24.66 4.88
C ARG A 149 -40.76 -23.82 4.05
N TYR A 150 -41.29 -22.99 3.14
CA TYR A 150 -40.49 -22.16 2.22
C TYR A 150 -40.35 -20.70 2.67
N ILE A 151 -41.16 -20.23 3.63
CA ILE A 151 -41.20 -18.82 4.04
C ILE A 151 -39.90 -18.44 4.75
N SER A 152 -39.31 -19.36 5.52
CA SER A 152 -38.05 -19.13 6.24
C SER A 152 -36.83 -18.89 5.33
N MET A 153 -36.89 -19.28 4.05
CA MET A 153 -35.79 -19.07 3.11
C MET A 153 -35.69 -17.61 2.63
N ILE A 154 -36.83 -16.90 2.54
CA ILE A 154 -36.92 -15.57 1.92
C ILE A 154 -35.93 -14.57 2.55
N PRO A 155 -35.86 -14.42 3.89
CA PRO A 155 -34.96 -13.45 4.50
C PRO A 155 -33.50 -13.78 4.28
N ILE A 156 -33.11 -15.06 4.31
CA ILE A 156 -31.73 -15.48 4.11
C ILE A 156 -31.30 -15.24 2.67
N THR A 157 -32.12 -15.65 1.70
CA THR A 157 -31.83 -15.40 0.29
C THR A 157 -31.66 -13.91 0.02
N PHE A 158 -32.48 -13.06 0.63
CA PHE A 158 -32.33 -11.61 0.54
C PHE A 158 -31.00 -11.11 1.13
N VAL A 159 -30.62 -11.55 2.34
CA VAL A 159 -29.34 -11.17 2.98
C VAL A 159 -28.14 -11.58 2.11
N LEU A 160 -28.14 -12.82 1.64
CA LEU A 160 -27.05 -13.36 0.81
C LEU A 160 -26.96 -12.60 -0.53
N MET A 161 -28.11 -12.26 -1.13
CA MET A 161 -28.18 -11.48 -2.36
C MET A 161 -27.62 -10.06 -2.17
N VAL A 162 -28.05 -9.33 -1.14
CA VAL A 162 -27.57 -7.97 -0.87
C VAL A 162 -26.05 -7.97 -0.64
N THR A 163 -25.54 -8.95 0.12
CA THR A 163 -24.11 -9.11 0.37
C THR A 163 -23.34 -9.44 -0.92
N ALA A 164 -23.87 -10.32 -1.76
CA ALA A 164 -23.26 -10.64 -3.05
C ALA A 164 -23.21 -9.42 -3.98
N VAL A 165 -24.29 -8.65 -4.09
CA VAL A 165 -24.33 -7.42 -4.92
C VAL A 165 -23.29 -6.40 -4.44
N LYS A 166 -23.17 -6.22 -3.12
CA LYS A 166 -22.14 -5.36 -2.51
C LYS A 166 -20.72 -5.82 -2.92
N ASP A 167 -20.41 -7.09 -2.72
CA ASP A 167 -19.07 -7.63 -2.98
C ASP A 167 -18.74 -7.58 -4.49
N ALA A 168 -19.73 -7.81 -5.35
CA ALA A 168 -19.61 -7.64 -6.80
C ALA A 168 -19.27 -6.18 -7.17
N PHE A 169 -19.93 -5.20 -6.53
CA PHE A 169 -19.63 -3.79 -6.75
C PHE A 169 -18.22 -3.41 -6.28
N GLU A 170 -17.78 -3.91 -5.12
CA GLU A 170 -16.40 -3.72 -4.64
C GLU A 170 -15.38 -4.27 -5.65
N ASP A 171 -15.59 -5.48 -6.14
CA ASP A 171 -14.66 -6.14 -7.06
C ASP A 171 -14.67 -5.50 -8.46
N TYR A 172 -15.83 -5.02 -8.94
CA TYR A 172 -15.93 -4.24 -10.18
C TYR A 172 -15.10 -2.94 -10.12
N ARG A 173 -15.09 -2.26 -8.97
CA ARG A 173 -14.26 -1.07 -8.78
C ARG A 173 -12.77 -1.39 -8.79
N ARG A 174 -12.35 -2.53 -8.22
CA ARG A 174 -10.97 -3.03 -8.35
C ARG A 174 -10.62 -3.33 -9.80
N TYR A 175 -11.51 -4.03 -10.50
CA TYR A 175 -11.35 -4.32 -11.93
C TYR A 175 -11.14 -3.05 -12.76
N LYS A 176 -11.94 -2.01 -12.57
CA LYS A 176 -11.78 -0.74 -13.29
C LYS A 176 -10.41 -0.09 -13.02
N SER A 177 -9.92 -0.16 -11.78
CA SER A 177 -8.58 0.32 -11.43
C SER A 177 -7.48 -0.49 -12.11
N ASP A 178 -7.60 -1.82 -12.10
CA ASP A 178 -6.64 -2.71 -12.75
C ASP A 178 -6.61 -2.48 -14.27
N VAL A 179 -7.76 -2.31 -14.92
CA VAL A 179 -7.86 -2.00 -16.36
C VAL A 179 -7.11 -0.70 -16.67
N LYS A 180 -7.32 0.34 -15.87
CA LYS A 180 -6.62 1.63 -16.06
C LYS A 180 -5.09 1.47 -16.02
N ILE A 181 -4.57 0.73 -15.04
CA ILE A 181 -3.11 0.51 -14.91
C ILE A 181 -2.59 -0.38 -16.05
N ASN A 182 -3.34 -1.40 -16.43
CA ASN A 182 -2.95 -2.33 -17.50
C ASN A 182 -2.97 -1.66 -18.90
N HIS A 183 -3.77 -0.62 -19.07
CA HIS A 183 -3.88 0.20 -20.30
C HIS A 183 -2.89 1.38 -20.31
N SER A 184 -2.17 1.63 -19.23
CA SER A 184 -1.01 2.54 -19.25
C SER A 184 -0.04 2.09 -20.33
N THR A 185 0.66 3.03 -20.96
CA THR A 185 1.50 2.73 -22.13
C THR A 185 2.97 3.04 -21.87
N CYS A 186 3.86 2.25 -22.45
CA CYS A 186 5.29 2.52 -22.57
C CYS A 186 5.73 2.29 -24.03
N ARG A 187 6.99 2.61 -24.35
CA ARG A 187 7.53 2.41 -25.71
C ARG A 187 8.37 1.14 -25.73
N VAL A 188 8.04 0.22 -26.63
CA VAL A 188 8.71 -1.08 -26.74
C VAL A 188 9.27 -1.24 -28.14
N TRP A 189 10.47 -1.81 -28.25
CA TRP A 189 11.15 -2.04 -29.52
C TRP A 189 10.34 -2.97 -30.43
N ASP A 190 10.14 -2.56 -31.66
CA ASP A 190 9.52 -3.32 -32.73
C ASP A 190 10.59 -3.70 -33.76
N ASN A 191 10.87 -5.01 -33.91
CA ASN A 191 11.97 -5.50 -34.74
C ASN A 191 11.72 -5.33 -36.24
N GLU A 192 10.46 -5.36 -36.68
CA GLU A 192 10.10 -5.22 -38.10
C GLU A 192 10.31 -3.77 -38.55
N GLN A 193 9.81 -2.83 -37.75
CA GLN A 193 9.84 -1.41 -38.06
C GLN A 193 11.14 -0.73 -37.59
N SER A 194 12.02 -1.48 -36.91
CA SER A 194 13.28 -0.99 -36.31
C SER A 194 13.08 0.31 -35.52
N ARG A 195 11.99 0.39 -34.76
CA ARG A 195 11.64 1.59 -33.98
C ARG A 195 10.91 1.23 -32.69
N TYR A 196 10.92 2.14 -31.74
CA TYR A 196 10.10 2.02 -30.54
C TYR A 196 8.64 2.37 -30.83
N ARG A 197 7.72 1.46 -30.50
CA ARG A 197 6.28 1.62 -30.67
C ARG A 197 5.59 1.72 -29.31
N LYS A 198 4.57 2.55 -29.23
CA LYS A 198 3.70 2.63 -28.04
C LYS A 198 2.98 1.29 -27.84
N MET A 199 3.06 0.75 -26.62
CA MET A 199 2.42 -0.50 -26.22
C MET A 199 1.86 -0.37 -24.80
N GLU A 200 0.71 -1.01 -24.57
CA GLU A 200 0.10 -1.12 -23.25
C GLU A 200 0.90 -2.04 -22.32
N TRP A 201 0.93 -1.71 -21.03
CA TRP A 201 1.71 -2.42 -20.01
C TRP A 201 1.36 -3.90 -19.96
N ARG A 202 0.09 -4.28 -20.10
CA ARG A 202 -0.33 -5.70 -20.10
C ARG A 202 0.31 -6.55 -21.19
N ASN A 203 0.78 -5.94 -22.27
CA ASN A 203 1.36 -6.64 -23.42
C ASN A 203 2.89 -6.66 -23.40
N VAL A 204 3.53 -6.02 -22.40
CA VAL A 204 4.98 -6.07 -22.20
C VAL A 204 5.38 -7.47 -21.76
N LEU A 205 6.37 -8.03 -22.45
CA LEU A 205 6.91 -9.37 -22.16
C LEU A 205 8.32 -9.29 -21.60
N VAL A 206 8.74 -10.34 -20.90
CA VAL A 206 10.14 -10.51 -20.51
C VAL A 206 10.99 -10.64 -21.77
N GLY A 207 12.14 -9.97 -21.80
CA GLY A 207 13.01 -9.88 -22.97
C GLY A 207 12.67 -8.75 -23.95
N ASP A 208 11.60 -7.98 -23.73
CA ASP A 208 11.31 -6.77 -24.51
C ASP A 208 12.29 -5.65 -24.15
N PHE A 209 12.68 -4.84 -25.14
CA PHE A 209 13.40 -3.59 -24.91
C PHE A 209 12.41 -2.46 -24.75
N VAL A 210 12.52 -1.73 -23.65
CA VAL A 210 11.66 -0.60 -23.31
C VAL A 210 12.47 0.67 -23.38
N HIS A 211 11.89 1.71 -23.96
CA HIS A 211 12.39 3.08 -23.91
C HIS A 211 11.45 3.89 -23.01
N LEU A 212 12.01 4.50 -21.98
CA LEU A 212 11.28 5.33 -21.01
C LEU A 212 11.83 6.74 -21.07
N SER A 213 10.94 7.73 -21.08
CA SER A 213 11.33 9.14 -20.98
C SER A 213 11.43 9.60 -19.52
N CYS A 214 12.04 10.76 -19.32
CA CYS A 214 12.00 11.49 -18.05
C CYS A 214 10.55 11.59 -17.52
N ASN A 215 10.37 11.36 -16.22
CA ASN A 215 9.10 11.36 -15.49
C ASN A 215 8.11 10.25 -15.88
N GLU A 216 8.54 9.23 -16.64
CA GLU A 216 7.73 8.05 -16.89
C GLU A 216 7.89 7.02 -15.75
N ILE A 217 6.77 6.39 -15.39
CA ILE A 217 6.75 5.30 -14.40
C ILE A 217 7.25 4.01 -15.06
N ILE A 218 8.16 3.33 -14.38
CA ILE A 218 8.76 2.09 -14.83
C ILE A 218 7.71 0.94 -14.80
N PRO A 219 7.40 0.28 -15.94
CA PRO A 219 6.28 -0.66 -16.07
C PRO A 219 6.55 -2.06 -15.50
N ALA A 220 7.82 -2.46 -15.40
CA ALA A 220 8.29 -3.79 -15.05
C ALA A 220 9.73 -3.68 -14.49
N ASP A 221 10.32 -4.76 -13.96
CA ASP A 221 11.71 -4.69 -13.52
C ASP A 221 12.64 -4.80 -14.74
N ILE A 222 13.43 -3.75 -14.99
CA ILE A 222 14.20 -3.54 -16.22
C ILE A 222 15.69 -3.47 -15.89
N LEU A 223 16.50 -4.16 -16.67
CA LEU A 223 17.95 -3.99 -16.69
C LEU A 223 18.32 -2.81 -17.56
N LEU A 224 18.99 -1.81 -16.98
CA LEU A 224 19.45 -0.61 -17.66
C LEU A 224 20.59 -0.94 -18.64
N LEU A 225 20.39 -0.61 -19.91
CA LEU A 225 21.37 -0.86 -20.99
C LEU A 225 21.93 0.44 -21.56
N ARG A 226 21.08 1.48 -21.68
CA ARG A 226 21.46 2.79 -22.20
C ARG A 226 20.79 3.89 -21.39
N SER A 227 21.50 5.00 -21.22
CA SER A 227 20.98 6.26 -20.68
C SER A 227 21.30 7.40 -21.64
N SER A 228 20.55 8.50 -21.58
CA SER A 228 20.88 9.73 -22.30
C SER A 228 22.14 10.42 -21.78
N ASP A 229 22.52 10.14 -20.53
CA ASP A 229 23.72 10.69 -19.90
C ASP A 229 25.01 10.08 -20.49
N GLU A 230 26.03 10.91 -20.74
CA GLU A 230 27.30 10.51 -21.35
C GLU A 230 28.04 9.45 -20.51
N ASN A 231 27.88 9.49 -19.18
CA ASN A 231 28.48 8.52 -18.26
C ASN A 231 27.61 7.26 -18.09
N GLY A 232 26.48 7.17 -18.78
CA GLY A 232 25.54 6.05 -18.69
C GLY A 232 24.84 5.97 -17.33
N ILE A 233 24.67 7.10 -16.65
CA ILE A 233 24.01 7.18 -15.35
C ILE A 233 22.53 7.50 -15.56
N CYS A 234 21.66 6.94 -14.72
CA CYS A 234 20.29 7.44 -14.58
C CYS A 234 19.88 7.58 -13.13
N TYR A 235 18.89 8.43 -12.90
CA TYR A 235 18.35 8.67 -11.57
C TYR A 235 16.93 8.13 -11.51
N VAL A 236 16.63 7.41 -10.44
CA VAL A 236 15.28 6.91 -10.17
C VAL A 236 14.78 7.42 -8.83
N GLU A 237 13.54 7.88 -8.83
CA GLU A 237 12.81 8.20 -7.62
C GLU A 237 12.13 6.92 -7.09
N THR A 238 12.43 6.56 -5.83
CA THR A 238 11.90 5.34 -5.19
C THR A 238 10.84 5.60 -4.13
N SER A 239 10.28 6.82 -4.10
CA SER A 239 9.26 7.24 -3.13
C SER A 239 8.08 6.27 -3.03
N ASN A 240 7.66 5.68 -4.15
CA ASN A 240 6.59 4.68 -4.21
C ASN A 240 6.94 3.31 -3.58
N LEU A 241 8.21 3.01 -3.36
CA LEU A 241 8.69 1.69 -2.91
C LEU A 241 9.23 1.69 -1.48
N ASP A 242 10.00 2.72 -1.12
CA ASP A 242 10.65 2.84 0.20
C ASP A 242 10.37 4.16 0.94
N GLY A 243 9.58 5.06 0.34
CA GLY A 243 9.26 6.35 0.96
C GLY A 243 10.46 7.29 1.05
N GLU A 244 11.57 7.02 0.36
CA GLU A 244 12.70 7.94 0.27
C GLU A 244 12.49 8.89 -0.93
N SER A 245 12.62 10.20 -0.68
CA SER A 245 12.53 11.23 -1.72
C SER A 245 13.86 11.47 -2.45
N SER A 246 14.93 10.78 -2.04
CA SER A 246 16.23 10.92 -2.66
C SER A 246 16.25 10.19 -3.99
N LEU A 247 16.84 10.85 -4.99
CA LEU A 247 17.12 10.23 -6.27
C LEU A 247 18.22 9.19 -6.09
N LYS A 248 17.94 7.95 -6.52
CA LYS A 248 18.92 6.86 -6.48
C LYS A 248 19.59 6.75 -7.82
N GLN A 249 20.91 6.85 -7.79
CA GLN A 249 21.74 6.67 -8.97
C GLN A 249 21.75 5.20 -9.40
N ARG A 250 21.63 4.98 -10.71
CA ARG A 250 21.73 3.70 -11.41
C ARG A 250 22.70 3.87 -12.57
N GLN A 251 23.35 2.80 -12.98
CA GLN A 251 24.37 2.86 -14.03
C GLN A 251 24.23 1.69 -14.99
N ILE A 252 24.55 1.94 -16.26
CA ILE A 252 24.70 0.89 -17.26
C ILE A 252 25.81 -0.09 -16.88
N ILE A 253 25.88 -1.21 -17.59
CA ILE A 253 26.94 -2.21 -17.40
C ILE A 253 28.24 -1.66 -17.99
N VAL A 254 29.30 -1.57 -17.17
CA VAL A 254 30.53 -0.83 -17.48
C VAL A 254 31.26 -1.31 -18.73
N SER A 255 31.30 -2.62 -19.00
CA SER A 255 31.94 -3.18 -20.19
C SER A 255 31.24 -2.80 -21.51
N MET A 256 30.00 -2.31 -21.44
CA MET A 256 29.24 -1.78 -22.58
C MET A 256 29.46 -0.28 -22.80
N GLY A 257 30.24 0.38 -21.93
CA GLY A 257 30.41 1.83 -21.86
C GLY A 257 31.03 2.50 -23.09
N SER A 258 31.83 1.79 -23.89
CA SER A 258 32.37 2.33 -25.16
C SER A 258 31.40 2.19 -26.33
N ALA A 259 30.29 1.46 -26.16
CA ALA A 259 29.25 1.23 -27.18
C ALA A 259 27.96 2.05 -26.94
N SER A 260 27.98 2.98 -25.98
CA SER A 260 26.80 3.72 -25.52
C SER A 260 26.22 4.72 -26.53
N VAL A 261 27.06 5.24 -27.45
CA VAL A 261 26.64 6.22 -28.46
C VAL A 261 25.76 5.57 -29.54
N ASP A 262 26.08 4.34 -29.96
CA ASP A 262 25.40 3.61 -31.06
C ASP A 262 24.65 2.34 -30.59
N PHE A 263 24.16 2.31 -29.35
CA PHE A 263 23.35 1.19 -28.88
C PHE A 263 22.04 1.10 -29.67
N THR A 264 21.87 -0.01 -30.41
CA THR A 264 20.61 -0.39 -31.05
C THR A 264 20.17 -1.73 -30.48
N PRO A 265 18.89 -1.92 -30.11
CA PRO A 265 18.40 -3.18 -29.55
C PRO A 265 18.72 -4.44 -30.37
N ARG A 266 18.85 -4.32 -31.71
CA ARG A 266 19.28 -5.40 -32.61
C ARG A 266 20.71 -5.88 -32.37
N ASN A 267 21.60 -5.01 -31.90
CA ASN A 267 23.00 -5.35 -31.66
C ASN A 267 23.19 -6.09 -30.33
N PHE A 268 22.19 -6.05 -29.45
CA PHE A 268 22.26 -6.71 -28.14
C PHE A 268 21.96 -8.21 -28.26
N THR A 269 22.93 -9.02 -28.65
CA THR A 269 22.75 -10.48 -28.75
C THR A 269 22.94 -11.22 -27.43
N ALA A 270 23.36 -10.52 -26.36
CA ALA A 270 23.71 -11.13 -25.09
C ALA A 270 22.49 -11.76 -24.35
N THR A 271 22.75 -12.84 -23.61
CA THR A 271 21.74 -13.50 -22.75
C THR A 271 21.89 -13.05 -21.31
N VAL A 272 20.79 -12.72 -20.64
CA VAL A 272 20.82 -12.29 -19.24
C VAL A 272 20.49 -13.46 -18.33
N TYR A 273 21.34 -13.72 -17.34
CA TYR A 273 21.09 -14.69 -16.27
C TYR A 273 20.88 -13.93 -14.97
N CYS A 274 19.72 -14.07 -14.35
CA CYS A 274 19.40 -13.40 -13.10
C CYS A 274 18.88 -14.40 -12.06
N GLU A 275 18.92 -14.03 -10.78
CA GLU A 275 18.28 -14.82 -9.73
C GLU A 275 16.79 -15.09 -10.00
N GLN A 276 16.23 -16.11 -9.36
CA GLN A 276 14.78 -16.35 -9.39
C GLN A 276 14.02 -15.16 -8.74
N PRO A 277 12.77 -14.89 -9.16
CA PRO A 277 11.96 -13.82 -8.57
C PRO A 277 11.89 -13.93 -7.03
N ASN A 278 12.29 -12.87 -6.33
CA ASN A 278 12.29 -12.81 -4.88
C ASN A 278 11.74 -11.46 -4.37
N ASN A 279 11.41 -11.38 -3.08
CA ASN A 279 10.88 -10.17 -2.45
C ASN A 279 11.96 -9.22 -1.90
N GLN A 280 13.24 -9.48 -2.17
CA GLN A 280 14.34 -8.69 -1.62
C GLN A 280 14.63 -7.49 -2.54
N ILE A 281 14.02 -6.35 -2.24
CA ILE A 281 14.12 -5.11 -3.03
C ILE A 281 15.57 -4.58 -3.16
N TYR A 282 16.39 -4.78 -2.13
CA TYR A 282 17.75 -4.24 -2.06
C TYR A 282 18.84 -5.18 -2.57
N ARG A 283 18.49 -6.44 -2.88
CA ARG A 283 19.42 -7.45 -3.37
C ARG A 283 19.02 -7.84 -4.79
N PHE A 284 20.01 -7.84 -5.68
CA PHE A 284 19.84 -8.36 -7.02
C PHE A 284 21.20 -8.82 -7.53
N ASN A 285 21.27 -10.09 -7.90
CA ASN A 285 22.47 -10.72 -8.44
C ASN A 285 22.14 -11.37 -9.79
N GLY A 286 23.02 -11.16 -10.76
CA GLY A 286 22.95 -11.78 -12.07
C GLY A 286 24.22 -11.55 -12.87
N TYR A 287 24.23 -11.99 -14.11
CA TYR A 287 25.27 -11.68 -15.07
C TYR A 287 24.70 -11.65 -16.50
N VAL A 288 25.27 -10.81 -17.35
CA VAL A 288 25.03 -10.83 -18.79
C VAL A 288 26.13 -11.67 -19.43
N GLN A 289 25.74 -12.61 -20.29
CA GLN A 289 26.65 -13.44 -21.05
C GLN A 289 26.60 -13.03 -22.52
N GLN A 290 27.70 -12.47 -23.02
CA GLN A 290 27.87 -12.16 -24.44
C GLN A 290 28.10 -13.43 -25.26
N GLU A 291 27.95 -13.36 -26.60
CA GLU A 291 28.20 -14.50 -27.49
C GLU A 291 29.65 -14.99 -27.44
N ASN A 292 30.59 -14.08 -27.14
CA ASN A 292 32.00 -14.39 -26.95
C ASN A 292 32.28 -15.18 -25.66
N GLY A 293 31.26 -15.54 -24.88
CA GLY A 293 31.37 -16.27 -23.62
C GLY A 293 31.73 -15.42 -22.41
N VAL A 294 32.06 -14.13 -22.60
CA VAL A 294 32.37 -13.18 -21.54
C VAL A 294 31.13 -12.97 -20.66
N LYS A 295 31.31 -13.11 -19.34
CA LYS A 295 30.27 -12.92 -18.32
C LYS A 295 30.53 -11.63 -17.56
N GLU A 296 29.52 -10.77 -17.53
CA GLU A 296 29.58 -9.48 -16.85
C GLU A 296 28.60 -9.46 -15.69
N PRO A 297 29.05 -9.18 -14.45
CA PRO A 297 28.17 -9.19 -13.30
C PRO A 297 27.18 -8.03 -13.37
N VAL A 298 25.94 -8.33 -12.99
CA VAL A 298 24.87 -7.35 -12.85
C VAL A 298 24.44 -7.31 -11.40
N SER A 299 24.30 -6.10 -10.89
CA SER A 299 23.92 -5.84 -9.51
C SER A 299 22.66 -4.97 -9.43
N LYS A 300 22.21 -4.69 -8.21
CA LYS A 300 21.15 -3.71 -7.93
C LYS A 300 21.39 -2.38 -8.65
N MET A 301 22.63 -1.94 -8.85
CA MET A 301 22.93 -0.65 -9.50
C MET A 301 22.48 -0.57 -10.95
N ASN A 302 22.31 -1.72 -11.62
CA ASN A 302 21.88 -1.79 -13.01
C ASN A 302 20.37 -2.05 -13.15
N LEU A 303 19.65 -2.26 -12.04
CA LEU A 303 18.24 -2.65 -12.05
C LEU A 303 17.32 -1.44 -11.75
N LEU A 304 16.34 -1.24 -12.63
CA LEU A 304 15.22 -0.33 -12.46
C LEU A 304 14.00 -1.14 -12.03
N LEU A 305 13.34 -0.73 -10.95
CA LEU A 305 12.22 -1.48 -10.36
C LEU A 305 10.88 -0.92 -10.81
N ARG A 306 9.89 -1.80 -10.94
CA ARG A 306 8.51 -1.41 -11.22
C ARG A 306 7.99 -0.39 -10.21
N GLY A 307 7.33 0.66 -10.70
CA GLY A 307 6.68 1.68 -9.88
C GLY A 307 7.59 2.82 -9.44
N CYS A 308 8.90 2.72 -9.68
CA CYS A 308 9.81 3.86 -9.61
C CYS A 308 9.60 4.78 -10.81
N GLU A 309 10.00 6.04 -10.67
CA GLU A 309 9.92 7.05 -11.74
C GLU A 309 11.33 7.42 -12.21
N VAL A 310 11.52 7.54 -13.53
CA VAL A 310 12.80 8.00 -14.11
C VAL A 310 12.91 9.51 -13.95
N ARG A 311 14.05 10.01 -13.46
CA ARG A 311 14.30 11.44 -13.24
C ARG A 311 15.66 11.83 -13.79
N ASN A 312 15.84 13.13 -14.03
CA ASN A 312 17.11 13.78 -14.42
C ASN A 312 17.86 13.09 -15.58
N THR A 313 17.13 12.41 -16.45
CA THR A 313 17.62 11.76 -17.67
C THR A 313 16.52 11.84 -18.71
N ASP A 314 16.85 12.29 -19.92
CA ASP A 314 15.86 12.51 -20.98
C ASP A 314 15.20 11.20 -21.40
N PHE A 315 16.02 10.15 -21.51
CA PHE A 315 15.56 8.81 -21.76
C PHE A 315 16.47 7.74 -21.17
N VAL A 316 15.89 6.57 -20.94
CA VAL A 316 16.61 5.34 -20.59
C VAL A 316 16.07 4.18 -21.44
N GLU A 317 16.97 3.28 -21.82
CA GLU A 317 16.63 2.06 -22.54
C GLU A 317 17.12 0.84 -21.77
N GLY A 318 16.30 -0.20 -21.74
CA GLY A 318 16.63 -1.40 -21.00
C GLY A 318 15.78 -2.61 -21.40
N ILE A 319 16.20 -3.78 -20.93
CA ILE A 319 15.54 -5.06 -21.19
C ILE A 319 14.72 -5.51 -19.98
N VAL A 320 13.48 -5.96 -20.20
CA VAL A 320 12.60 -6.45 -19.13
C VAL A 320 13.07 -7.79 -18.60
N LEU A 321 13.30 -7.89 -17.28
CA LEU A 321 13.73 -9.11 -16.60
C LEU A 321 12.58 -9.82 -15.89
N TYR A 322 11.78 -9.07 -15.14
CA TYR A 322 10.60 -9.58 -14.42
C TYR A 322 9.37 -8.77 -14.80
N ALA A 323 8.26 -9.46 -15.05
CA ALA A 323 7.00 -8.87 -15.47
C ALA A 323 5.86 -9.27 -14.51
N GLY A 324 4.91 -8.35 -14.30
CA GLY A 324 3.69 -8.58 -13.52
C GLY A 324 3.98 -9.10 -12.12
N ARG A 325 3.52 -10.32 -11.83
CA ARG A 325 3.63 -10.96 -10.50
C ARG A 325 5.07 -11.30 -10.11
N ASP A 326 5.98 -11.43 -11.07
CA ASP A 326 7.38 -11.73 -10.80
C ASP A 326 8.18 -10.49 -10.36
N THR A 327 7.65 -9.29 -10.54
CA THR A 327 8.35 -8.06 -10.14
C THR A 327 8.52 -7.99 -8.63
N LYS A 328 9.66 -7.48 -8.16
CA LYS A 328 9.98 -7.40 -6.73
C LYS A 328 8.94 -6.59 -5.96
N ALA A 329 8.41 -5.53 -6.57
CA ALA A 329 7.35 -4.71 -6.00
C ALA A 329 6.04 -5.50 -5.77
N MET A 330 5.66 -6.38 -6.69
CA MET A 330 4.45 -7.20 -6.55
C MET A 330 4.65 -8.38 -5.61
N LEU A 331 5.85 -8.96 -5.54
CA LEU A 331 6.18 -10.00 -4.57
C LEU A 331 6.18 -9.49 -3.12
N ASN A 332 6.46 -8.20 -2.92
CA ASN A 332 6.34 -7.58 -1.59
C ASN A 332 4.90 -7.14 -1.26
N ASN A 333 3.97 -7.25 -2.21
CA ASN A 333 2.56 -6.95 -1.98
C ASN A 333 1.85 -8.19 -1.40
N SER A 334 1.23 -8.06 -0.22
CA SER A 334 0.51 -9.16 0.46
C SER A 334 -0.86 -9.50 -0.14
N GLY A 335 -1.19 -8.96 -1.31
CA GLY A 335 -2.44 -9.17 -2.02
C GLY A 335 -3.68 -8.61 -1.30
N PRO A 336 -4.89 -8.82 -1.88
CA PRO A 336 -6.14 -8.35 -1.28
C PRO A 336 -6.49 -9.16 -0.03
N ARG A 337 -6.33 -8.58 1.16
CA ARG A 337 -6.73 -9.21 2.43
C ARG A 337 -8.17 -8.81 2.79
N TYR A 338 -8.94 -9.74 3.37
CA TYR A 338 -10.22 -9.43 3.99
C TYR A 338 -9.98 -8.64 5.28
N LYS A 339 -10.48 -7.40 5.34
CA LYS A 339 -10.45 -6.57 6.54
C LYS A 339 -11.73 -6.83 7.32
N ARG A 340 -11.66 -7.00 8.63
CA ARG A 340 -12.84 -7.25 9.49
C ARG A 340 -12.94 -6.09 10.50
N SER A 341 -14.13 -5.54 10.70
CA SER A 341 -14.35 -4.51 11.72
C SER A 341 -14.45 -5.14 13.12
N GLU A 342 -14.03 -4.40 14.15
CA GLU A 342 -14.30 -4.73 15.54
C GLU A 342 -15.80 -4.73 15.85
N LEU A 343 -16.61 -3.88 15.22
CA LEU A 343 -18.07 -3.92 15.36
C LEU A 343 -18.62 -5.27 14.88
N GLU A 344 -18.14 -5.76 13.73
CA GLU A 344 -18.51 -7.09 13.24
C GLU A 344 -18.13 -8.19 14.24
N ARG A 345 -16.97 -8.07 14.89
CA ARG A 345 -16.51 -9.02 15.91
C ARG A 345 -17.40 -8.99 17.16
N LEU A 346 -17.79 -7.82 17.62
CA LEU A 346 -18.71 -7.64 18.76
C LEU A 346 -20.08 -8.23 18.45
N THR A 347 -20.66 -7.91 17.29
CA THR A 347 -21.95 -8.49 16.86
C THR A 347 -21.92 -10.02 16.83
N ASN A 348 -20.80 -10.63 16.42
CA ASN A 348 -20.66 -12.09 16.47
C ASN A 348 -20.63 -12.64 17.91
N TRP A 349 -20.03 -11.93 18.86
CA TRP A 349 -20.07 -12.31 20.28
C TRP A 349 -21.48 -12.17 20.86
N ASP A 350 -22.17 -11.08 20.56
CA ASP A 350 -23.55 -10.86 21.01
C ASP A 350 -24.48 -11.98 20.51
N ILE A 351 -24.28 -12.44 19.28
CA ILE A 351 -25.03 -13.57 18.71
C ILE A 351 -24.78 -14.87 19.44
N ILE A 352 -23.53 -15.15 19.83
CA ILE A 352 -23.23 -16.35 20.61
C ILE A 352 -23.98 -16.32 21.94
N TRP A 353 -24.02 -15.16 22.62
CA TRP A 353 -24.81 -14.97 23.84
C TRP A 353 -26.31 -15.12 23.59
N CYS A 354 -26.81 -14.57 22.48
CA CYS A 354 -28.20 -14.77 22.08
C CYS A 354 -28.52 -16.26 21.84
N VAL A 355 -27.68 -17.00 21.11
CA VAL A 355 -27.89 -18.44 20.91
C VAL A 355 -27.93 -19.18 22.25
N LEU A 356 -27.06 -18.82 23.19
CA LEU A 356 -27.03 -19.42 24.53
C LEU A 356 -28.34 -19.17 25.30
N ILE A 357 -28.81 -17.92 25.35
CA ILE A 357 -30.06 -17.56 26.03
C ILE A 357 -31.26 -18.25 25.36
N LEU A 358 -31.28 -18.29 24.02
CA LEU A 358 -32.30 -18.99 23.23
C LEU A 358 -32.36 -20.47 23.62
N LEU A 359 -31.22 -21.16 23.68
CA LEU A 359 -31.16 -22.57 24.05
C LEU A 359 -31.69 -22.81 25.47
N VAL A 360 -31.34 -21.95 26.44
CA VAL A 360 -31.84 -22.06 27.81
C VAL A 360 -33.36 -21.88 27.88
N MET A 361 -33.91 -20.89 27.15
CA MET A 361 -35.35 -20.68 27.09
C MET A 361 -36.08 -21.85 26.41
N CYS A 362 -35.53 -22.39 25.32
CA CYS A 362 -36.13 -23.52 24.62
C CYS A 362 -36.08 -24.80 25.49
N LEU A 363 -34.98 -25.05 26.19
CA LEU A 363 -34.84 -26.19 27.10
C LEU A 363 -35.83 -26.11 28.26
N THR A 364 -35.93 -24.96 28.92
CA THR A 364 -36.88 -24.76 30.02
C THR A 364 -38.33 -24.86 29.55
N GLY A 365 -38.66 -24.29 28.39
CA GLY A 365 -39.98 -24.42 27.77
C GLY A 365 -40.32 -25.87 27.41
N ALA A 366 -39.38 -26.63 26.86
CA ALA A 366 -39.55 -28.05 26.55
C ALA A 366 -39.77 -28.91 27.80
N ILE A 367 -39.00 -28.68 28.85
CA ILE A 367 -39.14 -29.37 30.15
C ILE A 367 -40.51 -29.07 30.76
N PHE A 368 -40.93 -27.79 30.79
CA PHE A 368 -42.24 -27.43 31.31
C PHE A 368 -43.37 -28.00 30.46
N SER A 369 -43.23 -28.04 29.13
CA SER A 369 -44.20 -28.68 28.24
C SER A 369 -44.33 -30.18 28.53
N ALA A 370 -43.21 -30.89 28.76
CA ALA A 370 -43.22 -32.31 29.09
C ALA A 370 -43.85 -32.57 30.47
N ILE A 371 -43.50 -31.77 31.49
CA ILE A 371 -44.09 -31.85 32.84
C ILE A 371 -45.60 -31.56 32.79
N TRP A 372 -45.99 -30.52 32.08
CA TRP A 372 -47.40 -30.15 31.92
C TRP A 372 -48.19 -31.27 31.21
N LEU A 373 -47.63 -31.86 30.14
CA LEU A 373 -48.26 -32.97 29.45
C LEU A 373 -48.35 -34.23 30.32
N SER A 374 -47.31 -34.53 31.13
CA SER A 374 -47.33 -35.64 32.10
C SER A 374 -48.31 -35.46 33.25
N SER A 375 -48.79 -34.23 33.49
CA SER A 375 -49.75 -33.94 34.56
C SER A 375 -51.17 -34.40 34.21
N PHE A 376 -51.45 -34.70 32.93
CA PHE A 376 -52.76 -35.20 32.51
C PHE A 376 -52.83 -36.73 32.61
N THR A 377 -53.65 -37.23 33.53
CA THR A 377 -53.80 -38.68 33.82
C THR A 377 -54.58 -39.43 32.73
N ASP A 378 -55.50 -38.74 32.03
CA ASP A 378 -56.31 -39.29 30.93
C ASP A 378 -56.24 -38.37 29.68
N PRO A 379 -55.39 -38.68 28.67
CA PRO A 379 -55.24 -37.86 27.46
C PRO A 379 -56.54 -37.74 26.65
N TYR A 380 -57.43 -38.74 26.74
CA TYR A 380 -58.70 -38.83 26.03
C TYR A 380 -59.77 -37.82 26.49
N ARG A 381 -59.56 -37.14 27.63
CA ARG A 381 -60.55 -36.22 28.23
C ARG A 381 -60.26 -34.75 28.00
N VAL A 382 -59.17 -34.41 27.31
CA VAL A 382 -58.76 -33.02 27.13
C VAL A 382 -59.19 -32.51 25.74
N PRO A 383 -60.28 -31.74 25.61
CA PRO A 383 -60.93 -31.48 24.33
C PRO A 383 -60.10 -30.66 23.32
N PHE A 384 -58.98 -30.06 23.77
CA PHE A 384 -58.12 -29.21 22.96
C PHE A 384 -56.80 -29.88 22.51
N LEU A 385 -56.53 -31.13 22.93
CA LEU A 385 -55.36 -31.92 22.50
C LEU A 385 -55.64 -32.78 21.26
N THR A 386 -56.73 -32.51 20.54
CA THR A 386 -57.24 -33.27 19.39
C THR A 386 -56.36 -33.23 18.13
N PHE A 387 -55.20 -32.56 18.16
CA PHE A 387 -54.24 -32.51 17.05
C PHE A 387 -53.28 -33.71 17.03
N ILE A 388 -53.32 -34.59 18.05
CA ILE A 388 -52.53 -35.81 18.11
C ILE A 388 -53.36 -36.93 17.46
N GLU A 389 -53.15 -37.20 16.17
CA GLU A 389 -53.87 -38.22 15.38
C GLU A 389 -53.72 -39.66 15.92
N ASN A 390 -52.71 -39.93 16.77
CA ASN A 390 -52.45 -41.24 17.37
C ASN A 390 -52.21 -41.11 18.90
N ILE A 391 -53.29 -41.10 19.67
CA ILE A 391 -53.28 -40.93 21.14
C ILE A 391 -52.65 -42.15 21.86
N ASP A 392 -52.61 -43.32 21.22
CA ASP A 392 -52.04 -44.56 21.75
C ASP A 392 -50.50 -44.55 21.89
N MET A 393 -49.80 -43.55 21.29
CA MET A 393 -48.34 -43.39 21.38
C MET A 393 -47.93 -42.02 21.94
N LEU A 394 -48.69 -41.46 22.87
CA LEU A 394 -48.34 -40.19 23.50
C LEU A 394 -47.16 -40.37 24.47
N ASN A 395 -45.94 -40.10 23.99
CA ASN A 395 -44.73 -40.05 24.80
C ASN A 395 -44.44 -38.58 25.17
N PRO A 396 -44.68 -38.14 26.43
CA PRO A 396 -44.47 -36.75 26.83
C PRO A 396 -43.02 -36.27 26.61
N GLU A 397 -42.06 -37.18 26.71
CA GLU A 397 -40.64 -36.91 26.45
C GLU A 397 -40.37 -36.63 24.97
N LEU A 398 -40.97 -37.39 24.05
CA LEU A 398 -40.83 -37.19 22.61
C LEU A 398 -41.51 -35.89 22.17
N GLU A 399 -42.68 -35.60 22.73
CA GLU A 399 -43.42 -34.37 22.47
C GLU A 399 -42.67 -33.14 23.02
N GLY A 400 -42.09 -33.23 24.21
CA GLY A 400 -41.18 -32.21 24.74
C GLY A 400 -39.94 -32.00 23.85
N PHE A 401 -39.39 -33.08 23.28
CA PHE A 401 -38.27 -33.00 22.34
C PHE A 401 -38.65 -32.34 21.00
N ILE A 402 -39.82 -32.64 20.45
CA ILE A 402 -40.33 -31.97 19.23
C ILE A 402 -40.60 -30.50 19.53
N ASN A 403 -41.24 -30.21 20.67
CA ASN A 403 -41.54 -28.84 21.10
C ASN A 403 -40.28 -28.01 21.36
N PHE A 404 -39.18 -28.61 21.84
CA PHE A 404 -37.88 -27.95 21.93
C PHE A 404 -37.47 -27.33 20.59
N TRP A 405 -37.52 -28.12 19.51
CA TRP A 405 -37.15 -27.64 18.18
C TRP A 405 -38.16 -26.63 17.60
N SER A 406 -39.44 -26.81 17.88
CA SER A 406 -40.48 -25.82 17.53
C SER A 406 -40.25 -24.48 18.23
N TYR A 407 -39.88 -24.48 19.52
CA TYR A 407 -39.55 -23.26 20.27
C TYR A 407 -38.30 -22.58 19.74
N VAL A 408 -37.28 -23.33 19.32
CA VAL A 408 -36.09 -22.75 18.65
C VAL A 408 -36.49 -21.98 17.38
N ILE A 409 -37.44 -22.50 16.61
CA ILE A 409 -37.93 -21.84 15.40
C ILE A 409 -38.79 -20.60 15.75
N VAL A 410 -39.71 -20.71 16.70
CA VAL A 410 -40.60 -19.59 17.09
C VAL A 410 -39.79 -18.44 17.71
N LEU A 411 -38.82 -18.75 18.57
CA LEU A 411 -37.99 -17.77 19.26
C LEU A 411 -36.76 -17.31 18.45
N GLN A 412 -36.62 -17.74 17.19
CA GLN A 412 -35.52 -17.32 16.30
C GLN A 412 -35.45 -15.79 16.10
N VAL A 413 -36.56 -15.08 16.32
CA VAL A 413 -36.67 -13.60 16.23
C VAL A 413 -35.69 -12.90 17.18
N MET A 414 -35.22 -13.60 18.22
CA MET A 414 -34.23 -13.08 19.16
C MET A 414 -32.90 -12.71 18.48
N ILE A 415 -32.57 -13.33 17.35
CA ILE A 415 -31.42 -12.96 16.52
C ILE A 415 -31.94 -12.28 15.25
N PRO A 416 -32.10 -10.94 15.26
CA PRO A 416 -32.74 -10.24 14.17
C PRO A 416 -31.92 -10.32 12.88
N ILE A 417 -32.43 -11.04 11.88
CA ILE A 417 -31.85 -11.09 10.52
C ILE A 417 -31.71 -9.67 9.96
N SER A 418 -32.67 -8.80 10.27
CA SER A 418 -32.69 -7.39 9.86
C SER A 418 -31.51 -6.58 10.39
N LEU A 419 -30.95 -6.91 11.56
CA LEU A 419 -29.80 -6.21 12.13
C LEU A 419 -28.59 -6.29 11.19
N TYR A 420 -28.33 -7.49 10.65
CA TYR A 420 -27.21 -7.72 9.74
C TYR A 420 -27.32 -6.92 8.45
N VAL A 421 -28.49 -6.99 7.82
CA VAL A 421 -28.73 -6.26 6.56
C VAL A 421 -28.70 -4.75 6.81
N SER A 422 -29.29 -4.30 7.91
CA SER A 422 -29.32 -2.87 8.25
C SER A 422 -27.91 -2.33 8.46
N ILE A 423 -27.04 -3.06 9.18
CA ILE A 423 -25.63 -2.66 9.35
C ILE A 423 -24.94 -2.55 7.99
N GLU A 424 -25.10 -3.52 7.10
CA GLU A 424 -24.48 -3.49 5.76
C GLU A 424 -25.01 -2.31 4.90
N ILE A 425 -26.31 -2.03 4.93
CA ILE A 425 -26.91 -0.89 4.22
C ILE A 425 -26.42 0.43 4.80
N ILE A 426 -26.36 0.56 6.13
CA ILE A 426 -25.87 1.77 6.81
C ILE A 426 -24.41 2.03 6.43
N LYS A 427 -23.55 1.01 6.41
CA LYS A 427 -22.14 1.14 5.96
C LYS A 427 -22.04 1.65 4.53
N LEU A 428 -22.87 1.12 3.62
CA LEU A 428 -22.90 1.59 2.23
C LEU A 428 -23.40 3.02 2.11
N GLY A 429 -24.42 3.39 2.88
CA GLY A 429 -24.92 4.77 2.98
C GLY A 429 -23.85 5.73 3.47
N GLN A 430 -23.14 5.39 4.55
CA GLN A 430 -22.02 6.18 5.08
C GLN A 430 -20.93 6.40 4.03
N ILE A 431 -20.50 5.33 3.34
CA ILE A 431 -19.47 5.42 2.30
C ILE A 431 -19.94 6.28 1.11
N TYR A 432 -21.20 6.16 0.71
CA TYR A 432 -21.77 6.99 -0.35
C TYR A 432 -21.72 8.47 0.03
N LEU A 433 -22.19 8.82 1.23
CA LEU A 433 -22.16 10.19 1.74
C LEU A 433 -20.73 10.73 1.82
N THR A 434 -19.78 9.96 2.37
CA THR A 434 -18.36 10.37 2.41
C THR A 434 -17.79 10.59 1.01
N SER A 435 -18.17 9.77 0.02
CA SER A 435 -17.68 9.90 -1.36
C SER A 435 -18.25 11.10 -2.12
N GLN A 436 -19.36 11.69 -1.65
CA GLN A 436 -19.98 12.89 -2.20
C GLN A 436 -19.60 14.17 -1.44
N ASP A 437 -18.78 14.06 -0.39
CA ASP A 437 -18.42 15.21 0.43
C ASP A 437 -17.46 16.15 -0.32
N VAL A 438 -17.90 17.40 -0.49
CA VAL A 438 -17.15 18.47 -1.16
C VAL A 438 -15.95 18.92 -0.31
N ASN A 439 -16.02 18.80 1.03
CA ASN A 439 -14.90 19.16 1.90
C ASN A 439 -13.72 18.19 1.77
N LEU A 440 -13.97 16.96 1.30
CA LEU A 440 -12.96 15.94 1.06
C LEU A 440 -12.55 15.85 -0.42
N TYR A 441 -12.88 16.87 -1.22
CA TYR A 441 -12.49 17.02 -2.61
C TYR A 441 -11.17 17.80 -2.72
N TYR A 442 -10.23 17.27 -3.50
CA TYR A 442 -8.95 17.90 -3.77
C TYR A 442 -8.94 18.57 -5.14
N GLU A 443 -8.99 19.90 -5.15
CA GLU A 443 -9.15 20.73 -6.34
C GLU A 443 -7.95 20.63 -7.30
N SER A 444 -6.72 20.73 -6.78
CA SER A 444 -5.51 20.81 -7.61
C SER A 444 -5.27 19.58 -8.50
N ALA A 445 -5.84 18.41 -8.15
CA ALA A 445 -5.74 17.22 -8.98
C ALA A 445 -7.11 16.67 -9.44
N ASP A 446 -8.18 17.45 -9.28
CA ASP A 446 -9.56 17.07 -9.62
C ASP A 446 -9.92 15.65 -9.13
N LYS A 447 -9.77 15.44 -7.81
CA LYS A 447 -9.93 14.13 -7.18
C LYS A 447 -10.82 14.19 -5.95
N ARG A 448 -11.93 13.47 -6.01
CA ARG A 448 -12.75 13.13 -4.84
C ARG A 448 -12.15 12.00 -4.01
N ILE A 449 -12.51 11.93 -2.72
CA ILE A 449 -12.18 10.80 -1.86
C ILE A 449 -12.70 9.48 -2.44
N GLN A 450 -11.87 8.43 -2.37
CA GLN A 450 -12.22 7.10 -2.90
C GLN A 450 -12.13 6.05 -1.80
N CYS A 451 -13.27 5.69 -1.22
CA CYS A 451 -13.37 4.57 -0.29
C CYS A 451 -13.27 3.24 -1.06
N ARG A 452 -12.20 2.47 -0.88
CA ARG A 452 -11.97 1.20 -1.59
C ARG A 452 -12.50 -0.04 -0.89
N ALA A 453 -12.58 -0.03 0.44
CA ALA A 453 -13.10 -1.12 1.24
C ALA A 453 -14.50 -0.73 1.75
N LEU A 454 -15.50 -1.59 1.52
CA LEU A 454 -16.90 -1.27 1.82
C LEU A 454 -17.39 -1.77 3.19
N ASN A 455 -16.50 -2.27 4.04
CA ASN A 455 -16.85 -3.03 5.22
C ASN A 455 -16.37 -2.45 6.56
N ILE A 456 -15.55 -1.40 6.52
CA ILE A 456 -14.92 -0.78 7.71
C ILE A 456 -15.11 0.75 7.80
N PRO A 457 -16.21 1.39 7.33
CA PRO A 457 -16.36 2.84 7.50
C PRO A 457 -16.40 3.27 8.98
N GLU A 458 -16.93 2.44 9.87
CA GLU A 458 -17.04 2.72 11.30
C GLU A 458 -15.69 2.72 12.03
N GLU A 459 -14.69 2.01 11.50
CA GLU A 459 -13.35 1.94 12.10
C GLU A 459 -12.68 3.32 12.11
N LEU A 460 -13.04 4.22 11.18
CA LEU A 460 -12.51 5.59 11.15
C LEU A 460 -12.80 6.35 12.44
N GLY A 461 -13.92 6.05 13.11
CA GLY A 461 -14.27 6.64 14.41
C GLY A 461 -13.54 6.01 15.60
N GLN A 462 -12.83 4.90 15.40
CA GLN A 462 -12.15 4.13 16.44
C GLN A 462 -10.61 4.22 16.35
N VAL A 463 -10.08 4.98 15.39
CA VAL A 463 -8.64 5.12 15.18
C VAL A 463 -7.99 5.84 16.37
N GLN A 464 -7.16 5.12 17.12
CA GLN A 464 -6.37 5.69 18.23
C GLN A 464 -4.98 6.15 17.78
N PHE A 465 -4.41 5.46 16.80
CA PHE A 465 -3.06 5.71 16.31
C PHE A 465 -3.08 5.86 14.81
N VAL A 466 -2.61 7.01 14.33
CA VAL A 466 -2.38 7.26 12.90
C VAL A 466 -0.91 7.03 12.62
N MET A 467 -0.60 5.97 11.87
CA MET A 467 0.75 5.74 11.35
C MET A 467 0.86 6.49 10.02
N SER A 468 1.42 7.69 10.08
CA SER A 468 1.64 8.51 8.90
C SER A 468 3.01 8.21 8.30
N ASP A 469 3.04 8.01 6.99
CA ASP A 469 4.30 8.10 6.25
C ASP A 469 4.74 9.58 6.21
N LYS A 470 6.05 9.82 6.16
CA LYS A 470 6.59 11.19 6.06
C LYS A 470 6.48 11.68 4.62
N THR A 471 7.03 10.92 3.70
CA THR A 471 7.28 11.34 2.32
C THR A 471 6.02 11.16 1.49
N GLY A 472 5.61 12.18 0.72
CA GLY A 472 4.38 12.14 -0.08
C GLY A 472 3.06 12.12 0.70
N THR A 473 3.11 12.07 2.03
CA THR A 473 1.92 12.15 2.91
C THR A 473 1.96 13.40 3.78
N LEU A 474 3.03 13.61 4.57
CA LEU A 474 3.22 14.83 5.36
C LEU A 474 3.91 15.94 4.57
N THR A 475 4.75 15.58 3.60
CA THR A 475 5.53 16.52 2.80
C THR A 475 5.13 16.46 1.33
N GLU A 476 5.01 17.62 0.68
CA GLU A 476 4.78 17.77 -0.78
C GLU A 476 6.02 17.41 -1.62
N ASN A 477 7.10 16.89 -1.00
CA ASN A 477 8.40 16.59 -1.60
C ASN A 477 9.03 17.79 -2.34
N GLN A 478 8.66 19.01 -1.96
CA GLN A 478 9.26 20.25 -2.46
C GLN A 478 10.17 20.88 -1.39
N MET A 479 11.45 21.03 -1.70
CA MET A 479 12.41 21.74 -0.85
C MET A 479 12.52 23.18 -1.34
N LYS A 480 12.03 24.13 -0.53
CA LYS A 480 12.13 25.58 -0.82
C LYS A 480 13.16 26.21 0.09
N PHE A 481 14.10 26.96 -0.48
CA PHE A 481 15.02 27.78 0.31
C PHE A 481 14.22 28.87 1.03
N ARG A 482 14.37 28.99 2.36
CA ARG A 482 13.53 29.88 3.19
C ARG A 482 14.30 30.93 3.97
N ARG A 483 15.47 30.59 4.48
CA ARG A 483 16.22 31.40 5.44
C ARG A 483 17.70 31.04 5.35
N CYS A 484 18.57 32.03 5.50
CA CYS A 484 20.01 31.82 5.62
C CYS A 484 20.61 32.79 6.62
N TYR A 485 21.64 32.33 7.33
CA TYR A 485 22.39 33.14 8.28
C TYR A 485 23.78 33.41 7.70
N VAL A 486 24.10 34.68 7.45
CA VAL A 486 25.36 35.09 6.82
C VAL A 486 25.89 36.34 7.51
N ALA A 487 27.19 36.35 7.85
CA ALA A 487 27.88 37.48 8.47
C ALA A 487 27.11 38.05 9.68
N GLU A 488 26.75 37.17 10.62
CA GLU A 488 26.01 37.50 11.86
C GLU A 488 24.59 38.06 11.66
N ARG A 489 24.06 37.96 10.43
CA ARG A 489 22.70 38.41 10.10
C ARG A 489 21.86 37.24 9.63
N ASP A 490 20.65 37.19 10.15
CA ASP A 490 19.66 36.20 9.78
C ASP A 490 18.71 36.78 8.73
N TYR A 491 18.72 36.19 7.54
CA TYR A 491 17.90 36.60 6.41
C TYR A 491 16.80 35.56 6.22
N GLY A 492 15.57 35.89 6.60
CA GLY A 492 14.44 34.99 6.45
C GLY A 492 13.10 35.68 6.65
N THR A 493 12.08 35.20 5.94
CA THR A 493 10.74 35.73 6.08
C THR A 493 10.21 35.41 7.49
N GLU A 494 9.99 36.43 8.33
CA GLU A 494 9.31 36.24 9.61
C GLU A 494 7.88 35.77 9.33
N THR A 495 7.63 34.48 9.52
CA THR A 495 6.26 33.98 9.64
C THR A 495 5.83 34.29 11.07
N SER A 496 5.39 35.53 11.31
CA SER A 496 4.81 35.91 12.60
C SER A 496 3.70 34.91 12.97
N ALA A 497 3.78 34.35 14.18
CA ALA A 497 2.84 33.35 14.69
C ALA A 497 1.36 33.80 14.65
N ALA A 498 1.09 35.10 14.51
CA ALA A 498 -0.24 35.68 14.35
C ALA A 498 -0.93 35.33 13.01
N THR A 499 -0.19 34.97 11.96
CA THR A 499 -0.77 34.65 10.63
C THR A 499 -1.32 33.22 10.55
N ILE A 500 -1.00 32.36 11.53
CA ILE A 500 -1.45 30.97 11.57
C ILE A 500 -2.97 30.87 11.86
N SER A 501 -3.57 31.90 12.47
CA SER A 501 -5.00 31.92 12.80
C SER A 501 -5.93 32.29 11.63
N SER A 502 -5.41 32.74 10.48
CA SER A 502 -6.20 33.10 9.29
C SER A 502 -5.83 32.21 8.09
N ALA A 503 -6.08 30.91 8.20
CA ALA A 503 -5.95 29.98 7.09
C ALA A 503 -7.14 30.12 6.12
N THR A 504 -7.06 31.08 5.20
CA THR A 504 -7.91 31.09 3.98
C THR A 504 -7.24 31.70 2.76
N LYS A 505 -5.97 32.12 2.84
CA LYS A 505 -5.18 32.50 1.66
C LYS A 505 -3.81 31.84 1.73
N SER A 506 -3.44 31.20 0.62
CA SER A 506 -2.12 30.63 0.38
C SER A 506 -1.04 31.63 0.82
N PRO A 507 -0.07 31.23 1.67
CA PRO A 507 1.00 32.11 2.08
C PRO A 507 1.88 32.40 0.85
N SER A 508 1.69 33.57 0.23
CA SER A 508 2.58 34.05 -0.81
C SER A 508 3.98 34.13 -0.19
N SER A 509 4.91 33.32 -0.69
CA SER A 509 6.32 33.34 -0.30
C SER A 509 6.92 34.67 -0.74
N LYS A 510 6.80 35.70 0.08
CA LYS A 510 7.57 36.92 -0.10
C LYS A 510 9.02 36.58 0.26
N VAL A 511 9.87 36.50 -0.76
CA VAL A 511 11.32 36.57 -0.56
C VAL A 511 11.58 37.84 0.22
N ASP A 512 12.45 37.76 1.22
CA ASP A 512 12.81 38.91 2.03
C ASP A 512 13.33 40.02 1.10
N HIS A 513 12.57 41.10 0.94
CA HIS A 513 12.90 42.17 0.00
C HIS A 513 14.25 42.81 0.36
N GLU A 514 14.67 42.74 1.63
CA GLU A 514 15.98 43.18 2.06
C GLU A 514 17.11 42.28 1.53
N LEU A 515 16.92 40.96 1.56
CA LEU A 515 17.87 39.99 1.02
C LEU A 515 18.03 40.20 -0.50
N LEU A 516 16.91 40.30 -1.22
CA LEU A 516 16.91 40.45 -2.68
C LEU A 516 17.55 41.77 -3.14
N SER A 517 17.18 42.88 -2.49
CA SER A 517 17.76 44.20 -2.82
C SER A 517 19.25 44.28 -2.53
N ARG A 518 19.73 43.63 -1.45
CA ARG A 518 21.16 43.52 -1.17
C ARG A 518 21.88 42.63 -2.15
N LEU A 519 21.30 41.50 -2.52
CA LEU A 519 21.86 40.62 -3.55
C LEU A 519 22.07 41.37 -4.86
N VAL A 520 21.04 42.07 -5.35
CA VAL A 520 21.12 42.85 -6.60
C VAL A 520 22.21 43.92 -6.51
N ARG A 521 22.21 44.70 -5.43
CA ARG A 521 23.22 45.76 -5.22
C ARG A 521 24.64 45.20 -5.14
N THR A 522 24.79 44.04 -4.50
CA THR A 522 26.07 43.36 -4.36
C THR A 522 26.51 42.81 -5.71
N SER A 523 25.64 42.15 -6.47
CA SER A 523 25.94 41.64 -7.81
C SER A 523 26.35 42.74 -8.78
N GLU A 524 25.67 43.89 -8.75
CA GLU A 524 26.02 45.05 -9.59
C GLU A 524 27.42 45.60 -9.23
N SER A 525 27.73 45.68 -7.93
CA SER A 525 29.05 46.14 -7.46
C SER A 525 30.18 45.17 -7.81
N PHE A 526 29.91 43.86 -7.82
CA PHE A 526 30.87 42.82 -8.22
C PHE A 526 31.09 42.80 -9.74
N LEU A 527 30.02 42.93 -10.54
CA LEU A 527 30.12 43.04 -12.00
C LEU A 527 30.87 44.30 -12.43
N ALA A 528 30.70 45.41 -11.71
CA ALA A 528 31.41 46.67 -11.98
C ALA A 528 32.91 46.61 -11.63
N ARG A 529 33.31 45.80 -10.65
CA ARG A 529 34.71 45.67 -10.22
C ARG A 529 35.54 44.72 -11.09
N GLY A 530 34.91 43.76 -11.77
CA GLY A 530 35.59 42.86 -12.71
C GLY A 530 36.64 41.93 -12.07
N ASP A 531 36.77 41.95 -10.74
CA ASP A 531 37.76 41.20 -9.98
C ASP A 531 37.05 40.27 -8.98
N LEU A 532 37.33 38.97 -9.09
CA LEU A 532 36.72 37.90 -8.29
C LEU A 532 37.58 37.56 -7.05
N SER A 533 38.48 38.46 -6.66
CA SER A 533 39.42 38.25 -5.57
C SER A 533 38.68 38.09 -4.23
N PHE A 534 38.91 36.95 -3.58
CA PHE A 534 38.34 36.58 -2.26
C PHE A 534 38.98 37.34 -1.08
N GLU A 535 39.76 38.39 -1.35
CA GLU A 535 40.55 39.10 -0.33
C GLU A 535 39.77 40.25 0.33
N ASP A 536 38.61 40.64 -0.20
CA ASP A 536 37.80 41.73 0.35
C ASP A 536 36.86 41.19 1.45
N HIS A 537 37.16 41.47 2.73
CA HIS A 537 36.37 41.03 3.90
C HIS A 537 35.19 41.96 4.25
N SER A 538 34.52 42.52 3.25
CA SER A 538 33.33 43.35 3.48
C SER A 538 32.10 42.48 3.81
N PRO A 539 31.18 42.92 4.67
CA PRO A 539 29.95 42.16 4.96
C PRO A 539 29.05 41.96 3.73
N SER A 540 29.24 42.75 2.66
CA SER A 540 28.60 42.56 1.35
C SER A 540 29.26 41.44 0.53
N SER A 541 30.58 41.28 0.56
CA SER A 541 31.27 40.19 -0.14
C SER A 541 31.00 38.84 0.50
N ASP A 542 30.85 38.77 1.81
CA ASP A 542 30.47 37.52 2.52
C ASP A 542 29.14 36.94 2.03
N LEU A 543 28.15 37.80 1.73
CA LEU A 543 26.86 37.39 1.18
C LEU A 543 27.03 36.79 -0.22
N MET A 544 27.82 37.43 -1.08
CA MET A 544 28.09 36.94 -2.43
C MET A 544 28.86 35.62 -2.41
N HIS A 545 29.90 35.51 -1.57
CA HIS A 545 30.66 34.27 -1.40
C HIS A 545 29.79 33.13 -0.89
N PHE A 546 28.84 33.40 0.02
CA PHE A 546 27.88 32.40 0.49
C PHE A 546 27.02 31.84 -0.65
N PHE A 547 26.43 32.70 -1.49
CA PHE A 547 25.58 32.25 -2.61
C PHE A 547 26.39 31.61 -3.75
N ILE A 548 27.60 32.11 -4.06
CA ILE A 548 28.51 31.45 -5.00
C ILE A 548 28.87 30.05 -4.50
N ASN A 549 29.19 29.91 -3.20
CA ASN A 549 29.49 28.61 -2.61
C ASN A 549 28.26 27.68 -2.68
N MET A 550 27.05 28.19 -2.42
CA MET A 550 25.81 27.41 -2.57
C MET A 550 25.59 26.94 -4.02
N ALA A 551 25.90 27.80 -5.00
CA ALA A 551 25.73 27.52 -6.43
C ALA A 551 26.80 26.57 -6.99
N VAL A 552 28.04 26.59 -6.46
CA VAL A 552 29.17 25.79 -6.97
C VAL A 552 29.41 24.52 -6.15
N CYS A 553 29.25 24.58 -4.83
CA CYS A 553 29.45 23.43 -3.93
C CYS A 553 28.19 22.58 -3.81
N ASN A 554 27.73 22.07 -4.94
CA ASN A 554 26.65 21.09 -5.01
C ASN A 554 26.92 20.07 -6.12
N THR A 555 26.13 19.00 -6.15
CA THR A 555 26.21 17.95 -7.18
C THR A 555 24.99 18.00 -8.11
N VAL A 556 24.36 19.16 -8.24
CA VAL A 556 23.16 19.32 -9.07
C VAL A 556 23.58 19.44 -10.52
N VAL A 557 22.91 18.68 -11.39
CA VAL A 557 23.09 18.78 -12.84
C VAL A 557 22.05 19.77 -13.36
N VAL A 558 22.53 20.85 -13.98
CA VAL A 558 21.67 21.89 -14.57
C VAL A 558 21.26 21.45 -15.97
N ASN A 559 19.95 21.43 -16.25
CA ASN A 559 19.45 21.19 -17.60
C ASN A 559 19.33 22.52 -18.36
N ALA A 560 19.74 22.54 -19.63
CA ALA A 560 19.67 23.72 -20.51
C ALA A 560 18.22 24.15 -20.81
N HIS A 561 17.27 23.22 -20.70
CA HIS A 561 15.85 23.51 -20.83
C HIS A 561 15.13 23.27 -19.50
N PRO A 562 14.30 24.23 -19.03
CA PRO A 562 13.51 24.03 -17.83
C PRO A 562 12.48 22.93 -18.11
N HIS A 563 12.63 21.77 -17.48
CA HIS A 563 11.50 20.84 -17.36
C HIS A 563 10.44 21.53 -16.50
N GLN A 564 9.20 21.63 -17.00
CA GLN A 564 8.06 22.34 -16.38
C GLN A 564 7.74 21.97 -14.90
N PHE A 565 8.45 21.01 -14.30
CA PHE A 565 8.22 20.51 -12.94
C PHE A 565 9.40 20.69 -11.98
N LEU A 566 10.58 21.12 -12.44
CA LEU A 566 11.73 21.42 -11.59
C LEU A 566 11.94 22.94 -11.55
N GLU A 567 11.00 23.66 -10.93
CA GLU A 567 11.30 24.99 -10.39
C GLU A 567 12.19 24.82 -9.16
N ILE A 568 13.46 24.47 -9.39
CA ILE A 568 14.50 24.91 -8.47
C ILE A 568 14.70 26.38 -8.81
N SER A 569 13.84 27.23 -8.24
CA SER A 569 14.05 28.67 -8.21
C SER A 569 15.23 28.92 -7.28
N ILE A 570 16.45 28.73 -7.80
CA ILE A 570 17.61 29.44 -7.27
C ILE A 570 17.41 30.86 -7.79
N ILE A 571 17.02 31.72 -6.86
CA ILE A 571 16.80 33.15 -7.05
C ILE A 571 18.04 33.80 -7.68
#